data_AF-A0A8D8DFU8-F1
#
_entry.id   AF-A0A8D8DFU8-F1
#
_cell.length_a   1.000
_cell.length_b   1.000
_cell.length_c   1.000
_cell.angle_alpha   90.00
_cell.angle_beta   90.00
_cell.angle_gamma   90.00
#
_symmetry.space_group_name_H-M   'P 1'
#
loop_
_entity.id
_entity.type
_entity.pdbx_description
1 polymer ?
#
loop_
_entity_poly.entity_id
_entity_poly.type
_entity_poly.pdbx_seq_one_letter_code
_entity_poly.pdbx_strand_id
1 'polypeptide(L)'
;RDAMIVTTLDTFTSLLGGMTIFSILGNLAHNLGVDDISKVVKSGTGLAFISYPDAIAKFDVVPQVRMVWRFLMDFLRELILFQLFSVLFFFMLFVLGVGSAVALHSAIITAVWDAFPKLKYWQVALGLSIIGYFCGLVYVTPGGQWILDIVDHYGGTTLIFVMAIIESMAIPWIYGLENLCQDVEYMVQRRVGLYWRLCWGLITPVFMIAVFIYSMVKYQWPTY
;
A
#
# COMPACT_ATOMS: atom_id res chain seq x y z
N ARG A 1 22.25 -4.06 4.28
CA ARG A 1 21.71 -5.42 3.98
C ARG A 1 20.19 -5.39 4.04
N ASP A 2 19.63 -4.98 5.17
CA ASP A 2 18.20 -5.07 5.41
C ASP A 2 17.39 -4.20 4.45
N ALA A 3 17.84 -2.98 4.15
CA ALA A 3 17.22 -2.12 3.12
C ALA A 3 17.08 -2.82 1.75
N MET A 4 18.11 -3.53 1.28
CA MET A 4 18.06 -4.24 -0.02
C MET A 4 17.09 -5.43 0.00
N ILE A 5 17.02 -6.14 1.14
CA ILE A 5 16.10 -7.27 1.30
C ILE A 5 14.66 -6.75 1.27
N VAL A 6 14.37 -5.70 2.05
CA VAL A 6 13.03 -5.11 2.15
C VAL A 6 12.56 -4.58 0.80
N THR A 7 13.37 -3.77 0.09
CA THR A 7 12.97 -3.22 -1.22
C THR A 7 12.77 -4.30 -2.29
N THR A 8 13.60 -5.35 -2.27
CA THR A 8 13.46 -6.46 -3.24
C THR A 8 12.22 -7.29 -2.96
N LEU A 9 11.93 -7.61 -1.70
CA LEU A 9 10.74 -8.35 -1.30
C LEU A 9 9.45 -7.56 -1.56
N ASP A 10 9.45 -6.25 -1.31
CA ASP A 10 8.32 -5.37 -1.60
C ASP A 10 7.99 -5.35 -3.10
N THR A 11 9.03 -5.19 -3.94
CA THR A 11 8.89 -5.23 -5.39
C THR A 11 8.34 -6.58 -5.86
N PHE A 12 8.88 -7.70 -5.34
CA PHE A 12 8.44 -9.04 -5.72
C PHE A 12 7.01 -9.33 -5.28
N THR A 13 6.63 -8.89 -4.08
CA THR A 13 5.28 -9.06 -3.55
C THR A 13 4.27 -8.25 -4.37
N SER A 14 4.63 -7.03 -4.77
CA SER A 14 3.80 -6.19 -5.64
C SER A 14 3.66 -6.79 -7.05
N LEU A 15 4.72 -7.38 -7.59
CA LEU A 15 4.66 -8.06 -8.89
C LEU A 15 3.75 -9.30 -8.83
N LEU A 16 3.90 -10.14 -7.81
CA LEU A 16 3.02 -11.30 -7.60
C LEU A 16 1.56 -10.87 -7.39
N GLY A 17 1.32 -9.86 -6.55
CA GLY A 17 -0.03 -9.31 -6.32
C GLY A 17 -0.66 -8.80 -7.62
N GLY A 18 0.11 -8.08 -8.45
CA GLY A 18 -0.31 -7.66 -9.78
C GLY A 18 -0.67 -8.84 -10.68
N MET A 19 0.20 -9.84 -10.81
CA MET A 19 -0.07 -11.03 -11.60
C MET A 19 -1.33 -11.77 -11.14
N THR A 20 -1.53 -11.92 -9.83
CA THR A 20 -2.71 -12.59 -9.27
C THR A 20 -3.99 -11.80 -9.56
N ILE A 21 -4.01 -10.48 -9.33
CA ILE A 21 -5.19 -9.63 -9.58
C ILE A 21 -5.55 -9.64 -11.07
N PHE A 22 -4.58 -9.43 -11.96
CA PHE A 22 -4.84 -9.42 -13.40
C PHE A 22 -5.25 -10.79 -13.95
N SER A 23 -4.75 -11.89 -13.38
CA SER A 23 -5.19 -13.24 -13.78
C SER A 23 -6.67 -13.47 -13.44
N ILE A 24 -7.11 -13.04 -12.27
CA ILE A 24 -8.50 -13.19 -11.81
C ILE A 24 -9.45 -12.30 -12.61
N LEU A 25 -9.09 -11.03 -12.81
CA LEU A 25 -9.90 -10.08 -13.59
C LEU A 25 -9.92 -10.43 -15.07
N GLY A 26 -8.82 -10.93 -15.63
CA GLY A 26 -8.77 -11.43 -17.00
C GLY A 26 -9.70 -12.61 -17.24
N ASN A 27 -9.75 -13.56 -16.29
CA ASN A 27 -10.71 -14.67 -16.36
C ASN A 27 -12.16 -14.17 -16.29
N LEU A 28 -12.45 -13.19 -15.41
CA LEU A 28 -13.77 -12.59 -15.33
C LEU A 28 -14.18 -11.90 -16.65
N ALA A 29 -13.28 -11.12 -17.26
CA ALA A 29 -13.54 -10.45 -18.54
C ALA A 29 -13.85 -11.46 -19.65
N HIS A 30 -13.11 -12.57 -19.70
CA HIS A 30 -13.35 -13.66 -20.64
C HIS A 30 -14.73 -14.31 -20.44
N ASN A 31 -15.11 -14.61 -19.19
CA ASN A 31 -16.40 -15.22 -18.88
C ASN A 31 -17.60 -14.30 -19.14
N LEU A 32 -17.43 -12.99 -18.95
CA LEU A 32 -18.48 -12.00 -19.22
C LEU A 32 -18.56 -11.58 -20.69
N GLY A 33 -17.67 -12.06 -21.56
CA GLY A 33 -17.60 -11.66 -22.96
C GLY A 33 -17.32 -10.17 -23.13
N VAL A 34 -16.59 -9.57 -22.19
CA VAL A 34 -16.23 -8.15 -22.22
C VAL A 34 -14.81 -8.03 -22.78
N ASP A 35 -14.71 -7.50 -24.00
CA ASP A 35 -13.41 -7.32 -24.67
C ASP A 35 -12.51 -6.27 -23.98
N ASP A 36 -13.10 -5.38 -23.18
CA ASP A 36 -12.40 -4.29 -22.50
C ASP A 36 -12.31 -4.50 -20.98
N ILE A 37 -11.11 -4.85 -20.51
CA ILE A 37 -10.79 -5.06 -19.09
C ILE A 37 -11.02 -3.78 -18.27
N SER A 38 -10.96 -2.58 -18.86
CA SER A 38 -11.21 -1.33 -18.15
C SER A 38 -12.64 -1.22 -17.59
N LYS A 39 -13.60 -1.99 -18.09
CA LYS A 39 -14.98 -2.03 -17.55
C LYS A 39 -15.11 -2.85 -16.27
N VAL A 40 -14.21 -3.80 -16.03
CA VAL A 40 -14.20 -4.65 -14.82
C VAL A 40 -13.18 -4.19 -13.77
N VAL A 41 -12.24 -3.31 -14.13
CA VAL A 41 -11.25 -2.75 -13.21
C VAL A 41 -11.77 -1.42 -12.65
N LYS A 42 -12.32 -1.44 -11.43
CA LYS A 42 -12.49 -0.21 -10.64
C LYS A 42 -11.17 0.15 -9.96
N SER A 43 -10.71 1.39 -10.05
CA SER A 43 -9.47 1.82 -9.37
C SER A 43 -9.64 1.92 -7.86
N GLY A 44 -8.52 1.90 -7.12
CA GLY A 44 -8.49 2.11 -5.68
C GLY A 44 -9.16 0.99 -4.87
N THR A 45 -9.84 1.37 -3.80
CA THR A 45 -10.54 0.44 -2.88
C THR A 45 -11.66 -0.35 -3.57
N GLY A 46 -12.28 0.21 -4.62
CA GLY A 46 -13.30 -0.47 -5.42
C GLY A 46 -12.79 -1.71 -6.17
N LEU A 47 -11.49 -1.81 -6.42
CA LEU A 47 -10.89 -3.02 -7.00
C LEU A 47 -11.04 -4.21 -6.05
N ALA A 48 -10.61 -4.01 -4.81
CA ALA A 48 -10.54 -5.05 -3.80
C ALA A 48 -11.90 -5.39 -3.17
N PHE A 49 -12.79 -4.40 -3.01
CA PHE A 49 -14.06 -4.58 -2.30
C PHE A 49 -15.29 -4.76 -3.20
N ILE A 50 -15.18 -4.50 -4.51
CA ILE A 50 -16.30 -4.65 -5.46
C ILE A 50 -15.92 -5.60 -6.58
N SER A 51 -14.87 -5.27 -7.32
CA SER A 51 -14.50 -6.00 -8.54
C SER A 51 -14.02 -7.41 -8.24
N TYR A 52 -13.24 -7.57 -7.16
CA TYR A 52 -12.69 -8.87 -6.77
C TYR A 52 -13.74 -9.83 -6.18
N PRO A 53 -14.63 -9.42 -5.25
CA PRO A 53 -15.73 -10.27 -4.81
C PRO A 53 -16.70 -10.63 -5.95
N ASP A 54 -16.97 -9.71 -6.87
CA ASP A 54 -17.80 -9.99 -8.06
C ASP A 54 -17.11 -10.99 -9.00
N ALA A 55 -15.78 -10.91 -9.16
CA ALA A 55 -15.00 -11.90 -9.89
C ALA A 55 -15.09 -13.29 -9.24
N ILE A 56 -14.97 -13.34 -7.90
CA ILE A 56 -15.04 -14.60 -7.16
C ILE A 56 -16.42 -15.25 -7.28
N ALA A 57 -17.48 -14.44 -7.18
CA ALA A 57 -18.86 -14.92 -7.26
C ALA A 57 -19.22 -15.50 -8.64
N LYS A 58 -18.47 -15.15 -9.68
CA LYS A 58 -18.72 -15.56 -11.08
C LYS A 58 -17.71 -16.59 -11.61
N PHE A 59 -16.90 -17.19 -10.73
CA PHE A 59 -16.02 -18.31 -11.12
C PHE A 59 -16.84 -19.57 -11.37
N ASP A 60 -17.35 -19.75 -12.59
CA ASP A 60 -17.78 -21.07 -13.07
C ASP A 60 -16.54 -21.86 -13.53
N VAL A 61 -16.19 -22.92 -12.81
CA VAL A 61 -15.13 -23.84 -13.21
C VAL A 61 -15.64 -24.77 -14.32
N VAL A 62 -14.85 -24.87 -15.38
CA VAL A 62 -15.06 -25.59 -16.65
C VAL A 62 -15.86 -26.93 -16.54
N PRO A 63 -16.75 -27.27 -17.49
CA PRO A 63 -17.73 -28.35 -17.35
C PRO A 63 -17.24 -29.81 -17.55
N GLN A 64 -15.96 -30.14 -17.70
CA GLN A 64 -15.56 -31.35 -18.46
C GLN A 64 -15.14 -32.62 -17.67
N VAL A 65 -15.26 -32.69 -16.34
CA VAL A 65 -15.13 -33.99 -15.61
C VAL A 65 -16.46 -34.31 -14.92
N ARG A 66 -17.46 -34.69 -15.75
CA ARG A 66 -18.87 -34.45 -15.41
C ARG A 66 -19.66 -35.62 -14.81
N MET A 67 -19.32 -36.90 -14.91
CA MET A 67 -20.40 -37.87 -14.62
C MET A 67 -20.38 -38.60 -13.26
N VAL A 68 -19.23 -38.92 -12.65
CA VAL A 68 -19.22 -39.80 -11.46
C VAL A 68 -18.72 -39.14 -10.18
N TRP A 69 -17.88 -38.12 -10.31
CA TRP A 69 -17.30 -37.40 -9.16
C TRP A 69 -18.12 -36.15 -8.73
N ARG A 70 -19.21 -35.88 -9.47
CA ARG A 70 -20.06 -34.67 -9.40
C ARG A 70 -20.88 -34.58 -8.12
N PHE A 71 -21.45 -35.68 -7.63
CA PHE A 71 -22.45 -35.60 -6.56
C PHE A 71 -21.86 -35.43 -5.16
N LEU A 72 -20.59 -35.79 -4.95
CA LEU A 72 -19.94 -35.75 -3.63
C LEU A 72 -18.85 -34.67 -3.54
N MET A 73 -18.15 -34.33 -4.64
CA MET A 73 -17.25 -33.17 -4.65
C MET A 73 -17.94 -31.86 -4.98
N ASP A 74 -19.02 -31.78 -5.77
CA ASP A 74 -19.61 -30.46 -6.07
C ASP A 74 -20.24 -29.82 -4.83
N PHE A 75 -20.81 -30.62 -3.90
CA PHE A 75 -21.36 -30.10 -2.64
C PHE A 75 -20.28 -29.66 -1.64
N LEU A 76 -19.13 -30.34 -1.61
CA LEU A 76 -18.03 -30.04 -0.67
C LEU A 76 -17.00 -29.06 -1.24
N ARG A 77 -16.84 -28.95 -2.57
CA ARG A 77 -15.76 -28.18 -3.23
C ARG A 77 -16.22 -26.78 -3.64
N GLU A 78 -17.47 -26.61 -4.07
CA GLU A 78 -18.05 -25.30 -4.42
C GLU A 78 -18.38 -24.48 -3.17
N LEU A 79 -18.92 -25.10 -2.11
CA LEU A 79 -19.28 -24.34 -0.90
C LEU A 79 -18.03 -23.94 -0.09
N ILE A 80 -17.05 -24.84 0.07
CA ILE A 80 -15.93 -24.62 1.00
C ILE A 80 -14.80 -23.80 0.37
N LEU A 81 -14.48 -23.98 -0.93
CA LEU A 81 -13.31 -23.30 -1.51
C LEU A 81 -13.56 -21.81 -1.80
N PHE A 82 -14.72 -21.43 -2.34
CA PHE A 82 -15.00 -20.02 -2.63
C PHE A 82 -15.20 -19.20 -1.36
N GLN A 83 -15.85 -19.78 -0.35
CA GLN A 83 -16.01 -19.15 0.96
C GLN A 83 -14.67 -19.04 1.69
N LEU A 84 -13.84 -20.08 1.66
CA LEU A 84 -12.49 -20.03 2.24
C LEU A 84 -11.59 -19.03 1.50
N PHE A 85 -11.66 -18.96 0.17
CA PHE A 85 -10.88 -18.00 -0.62
C PHE A 85 -11.26 -16.55 -0.30
N SER A 86 -12.55 -16.25 -0.17
CA SER A 86 -13.04 -14.93 0.25
C SER A 86 -12.52 -14.56 1.64
N VAL A 87 -12.61 -15.49 2.62
CA VAL A 87 -12.07 -15.28 3.97
C VAL A 87 -10.56 -15.04 3.95
N LEU A 88 -9.79 -15.85 3.22
CA LEU A 88 -8.34 -15.67 3.10
C LEU A 88 -7.97 -14.36 2.42
N PHE A 89 -8.73 -13.94 1.41
CA PHE A 89 -8.50 -12.67 0.71
C PHE A 89 -8.76 -11.47 1.62
N PHE A 90 -9.89 -11.42 2.32
CA PHE A 90 -10.17 -10.33 3.27
C PHE A 90 -9.24 -10.37 4.47
N PHE A 91 -8.86 -11.55 4.95
CA PHE A 91 -7.86 -11.69 6.01
C PHE A 91 -6.48 -11.18 5.56
N MET A 92 -6.08 -11.46 4.31
CA MET A 92 -4.86 -10.90 3.72
C MET A 92 -4.92 -9.36 3.68
N LEU A 93 -6.01 -8.77 3.17
CA LEU A 93 -6.20 -7.31 3.15
C LEU A 93 -6.13 -6.71 4.57
N PHE A 94 -6.73 -7.39 5.54
CA PHE A 94 -6.67 -6.99 6.95
C PHE A 94 -5.23 -7.01 7.49
N VAL A 95 -4.49 -8.10 7.28
CA VAL A 95 -3.09 -8.22 7.74
C VAL A 95 -2.20 -7.17 7.07
N LEU A 96 -2.38 -6.92 5.77
CA LEU A 96 -1.64 -5.89 5.02
C LEU A 96 -1.91 -4.49 5.62
N GLY A 97 -3.18 -4.14 5.84
CA GLY A 97 -3.55 -2.85 6.42
C GLY A 97 -3.06 -2.66 7.85
N VAL A 98 -3.20 -3.68 8.71
CA VAL A 98 -2.74 -3.63 10.11
C VAL A 98 -1.23 -3.47 10.20
N GLY A 99 -0.47 -4.20 9.38
CA GLY A 99 1.00 -4.12 9.38
C GLY A 99 1.50 -2.69 9.12
N SER A 100 0.97 -2.04 8.08
CA SER A 100 1.32 -0.66 7.74
C SER A 100 0.84 0.35 8.80
N ALA A 101 -0.38 0.18 9.32
CA ALA A 101 -0.94 1.07 10.33
C ALA A 101 -0.14 1.04 11.64
N VAL A 102 0.28 -0.15 12.09
CA VAL A 102 1.10 -0.31 13.31
C VAL A 102 2.46 0.37 13.14
N ALA A 103 3.09 0.22 11.97
CA ALA A 103 4.38 0.87 11.69
C ALA A 103 4.27 2.40 11.77
N LEU A 104 3.29 3.00 11.09
CA LEU A 104 3.07 4.46 11.11
C LEU A 104 2.70 4.96 12.52
N HIS A 105 1.80 4.27 13.22
CA HIS A 105 1.39 4.65 14.57
C HIS A 105 2.57 4.58 15.56
N SER A 106 3.41 3.57 15.43
CA SER A 106 4.63 3.44 16.26
C SER A 106 5.62 4.58 16.03
N ALA A 107 5.74 5.08 14.79
CA ALA A 107 6.61 6.23 14.49
C ALA A 107 6.13 7.50 15.19
N ILE A 108 4.81 7.74 15.23
CA ILE A 108 4.21 8.89 15.93
C ILE A 108 4.41 8.74 17.44
N ILE A 109 4.16 7.55 18.01
CA ILE A 109 4.37 7.28 19.43
C ILE A 109 5.82 7.56 19.83
N THR A 110 6.78 7.05 19.06
CA THR A 110 8.21 7.26 19.31
C THR A 110 8.58 8.74 19.23
N ALA A 111 8.11 9.48 18.21
CA ALA A 111 8.38 10.91 18.08
C ALA A 111 7.86 11.73 19.27
N VAL A 112 6.67 11.41 19.78
CA VAL A 112 6.11 12.09 20.97
C VAL A 112 6.84 11.68 22.25
N TRP A 113 7.24 10.41 22.36
CA TRP A 113 7.98 9.91 23.51
C TRP A 113 9.39 10.51 23.60
N ASP A 114 10.08 10.66 22.48
CA ASP A 114 11.40 11.31 22.39
C ASP A 114 11.34 12.79 22.82
N ALA A 115 10.23 13.49 22.51
CA ALA A 115 10.01 14.88 22.92
C ALA A 115 9.66 15.02 24.41
N PHE A 116 8.98 14.03 25.00
CA PHE A 116 8.52 14.06 26.39
C PHE A 116 9.00 12.83 27.18
N PRO A 117 10.30 12.74 27.52
CA PRO A 117 10.90 11.54 28.13
C PRO A 117 10.38 11.22 29.54
N LYS A 118 9.63 12.12 30.17
CA LYS A 118 8.99 11.90 31.48
C LYS A 118 7.77 10.97 31.40
N LEU A 119 7.14 10.85 30.23
CA LEU A 119 5.95 10.02 30.04
C LEU A 119 6.35 8.57 29.77
N LYS A 120 5.59 7.62 30.34
CA LYS A 120 5.81 6.20 30.03
C LYS A 120 5.26 5.89 28.64
N TYR A 121 5.95 5.04 27.89
CA TYR A 121 5.58 4.65 26.52
C TYR A 121 4.10 4.24 26.38
N TRP A 122 3.59 3.40 27.29
CA TRP A 122 2.19 2.94 27.26
C TRP A 122 1.16 4.06 27.45
N GLN A 123 1.51 5.13 28.17
CA GLN A 123 0.62 6.28 28.38
C GLN A 123 0.49 7.11 27.10
N VAL A 124 1.61 7.31 26.40
CA VAL A 124 1.65 8.01 25.09
C VAL A 124 0.89 7.20 24.05
N ALA A 125 1.15 5.88 24.00
CA ALA A 125 0.46 4.97 23.09
C ALA A 125 -1.06 4.98 23.33
N LEU A 126 -1.51 4.90 24.59
CA LEU A 126 -2.92 4.93 24.92
C LEU A 126 -3.56 6.29 24.54
N GLY A 127 -2.91 7.40 24.88
CA GLY A 127 -3.39 8.74 24.56
C GLY A 127 -3.56 8.97 23.06
N LEU A 128 -2.54 8.64 22.26
CA LEU A 128 -2.59 8.76 20.81
C LEU A 128 -3.61 7.82 20.18
N SER A 129 -3.79 6.62 20.73
CA SER A 129 -4.80 5.67 20.24
C SER A 129 -6.22 6.16 20.52
N ILE A 130 -6.47 6.76 21.68
CA ILE A 130 -7.76 7.37 22.01
C ILE A 130 -8.05 8.56 21.08
N ILE A 131 -7.08 9.44 20.87
CA ILE A 131 -7.21 10.57 19.93
C ILE A 131 -7.49 10.05 18.51
N GLY A 132 -6.70 9.06 18.05
CA GLY A 132 -6.87 8.43 16.75
C GLY A 132 -8.24 7.78 16.56
N TYR A 133 -8.78 7.14 17.60
CA TYR A 133 -10.14 6.59 17.59
C TYR A 133 -11.19 7.67 17.36
N PHE A 134 -11.13 8.78 18.11
CA PHE A 134 -12.10 9.88 17.95
C PHE A 134 -11.98 10.57 16.59
N CYS A 135 -10.76 10.81 16.09
CA CYS A 135 -10.55 11.33 14.74
C CYS A 135 -11.06 10.35 13.67
N GLY A 136 -10.88 9.04 13.88
CA GLY A 136 -11.30 7.99 12.97
C GLY A 136 -12.81 7.81 12.85
N LEU A 137 -13.60 8.22 13.85
CA LEU A 137 -15.08 8.14 13.80
C LEU A 137 -15.67 8.86 12.59
N VAL A 138 -15.01 9.91 12.11
CA VAL A 138 -15.43 10.66 10.91
C VAL A 138 -15.54 9.75 9.68
N TYR A 139 -14.67 8.75 9.54
CA TYR A 139 -14.65 7.83 8.40
C TYR A 139 -15.74 6.75 8.45
N VAL A 140 -16.40 6.55 9.60
CA VAL A 140 -17.47 5.55 9.76
C VAL A 140 -18.85 6.13 9.42
N THR A 141 -18.94 7.44 9.16
CA THR A 141 -20.19 8.10 8.77
C THR A 141 -20.63 7.69 7.35
N PRO A 142 -21.92 7.86 6.95
CA PRO A 142 -22.39 7.54 5.60
C PRO A 142 -21.65 8.26 4.46
N GLY A 143 -21.01 9.40 4.75
CA GLY A 143 -20.14 10.13 3.83
C GLY A 143 -18.64 9.88 4.05
N GLY A 144 -18.27 8.90 4.87
CA GLY A 144 -16.90 8.67 5.31
C GLY A 144 -15.94 8.32 4.18
N GLN A 145 -16.40 7.59 3.15
CA GLN A 145 -15.59 7.29 1.96
C GLN A 145 -15.16 8.56 1.22
N TRP A 146 -16.05 9.56 1.11
CA TRP A 146 -15.72 10.84 0.49
C TRP A 146 -14.66 11.61 1.27
N ILE A 147 -14.77 11.62 2.60
CA ILE A 147 -13.76 12.25 3.46
C ILE A 147 -12.42 11.52 3.36
N LEU A 148 -12.44 10.19 3.31
CA LEU A 148 -11.24 9.36 3.13
C LEU A 148 -10.53 9.72 1.83
N ASP A 149 -11.24 9.81 0.72
CA ASP A 149 -10.65 10.13 -0.59
C ASP A 149 -10.02 11.54 -0.60
N ILE A 150 -10.64 12.52 0.06
CA ILE A 150 -10.07 13.87 0.21
C ILE A 150 -8.78 13.84 1.03
N VAL A 151 -8.80 13.14 2.17
CA VAL A 151 -7.64 13.04 3.05
C VAL A 151 -6.52 12.26 2.39
N ASP A 152 -6.82 11.22 1.60
CA ASP A 152 -5.82 10.46 0.85
C ASP A 152 -5.18 11.30 -0.26
N HIS A 153 -5.98 12.07 -1.01
CA HIS A 153 -5.47 12.90 -2.09
C HIS A 153 -4.60 14.07 -1.62
N TYR A 154 -5.09 14.85 -0.65
CA TYR A 154 -4.36 16.02 -0.15
C TYR A 154 -3.33 15.65 0.93
N GLY A 155 -3.70 14.76 1.85
CA GLY A 155 -2.84 14.30 2.95
C GLY A 155 -1.86 13.23 2.51
N GLY A 156 -2.37 12.07 2.11
CA GLY A 156 -1.55 10.89 1.80
C GLY A 156 -0.66 11.04 0.56
N THR A 157 -1.13 11.77 -0.45
CA THR A 157 -0.37 11.97 -1.69
C THR A 157 0.34 13.32 -1.69
N THR A 158 -0.40 14.43 -1.76
CA THR A 158 0.20 15.74 -2.05
C THR A 158 1.18 16.20 -0.96
N LEU A 159 0.77 16.15 0.32
CA LEU A 159 1.61 16.60 1.44
C LEU A 159 2.85 15.71 1.64
N ILE A 160 2.71 14.38 1.58
CA ILE A 160 3.84 13.46 1.75
C ILE A 160 4.87 13.66 0.63
N PHE A 161 4.43 13.87 -0.62
CA PHE A 161 5.35 14.14 -1.73
C PHE A 161 6.19 15.42 -1.51
N VAL A 162 5.56 16.52 -1.08
CA VAL A 162 6.26 17.77 -0.82
C VAL A 162 7.28 17.60 0.31
N MET A 163 6.88 16.93 1.40
CA MET A 163 7.78 16.66 2.53
C MET A 163 8.96 15.77 2.11
N ALA A 164 8.72 14.73 1.31
CA ALA A 164 9.76 13.84 0.81
C ALA A 164 10.77 14.57 -0.11
N ILE A 165 10.32 15.52 -0.93
CA ILE A 165 11.22 16.36 -1.74
C ILE A 165 12.12 17.22 -0.84
N ILE A 166 11.53 17.90 0.15
CA ILE A 166 12.28 18.74 1.08
C ILE A 166 13.31 17.90 1.84
N GLU A 167 12.92 16.74 2.38
CA GLU A 167 13.82 15.85 3.13
C GLU A 167 14.93 15.28 2.23
N SER A 168 14.59 14.82 1.02
CA SER A 168 15.56 14.27 0.07
C SER A 168 16.55 15.29 -0.47
N MET A 169 16.23 16.59 -0.43
CA MET A 169 17.17 17.68 -0.76
C MET A 169 17.97 18.13 0.48
N ALA A 170 17.32 18.22 1.65
CA ALA A 170 17.94 18.72 2.86
C ALA A 170 19.13 17.87 3.31
N ILE A 171 19.01 16.54 3.27
CA ILE A 171 20.08 15.65 3.73
C ILE A 171 21.34 15.76 2.85
N PRO A 172 21.31 15.53 1.52
CA PRO A 172 22.52 15.57 0.72
C PRO A 172 23.06 16.98 0.45
N TRP A 173 22.22 18.02 0.38
CA TRP A 173 22.67 19.37 0.00
C TRP A 173 22.85 20.34 1.17
N ILE A 174 22.05 20.24 2.24
CA ILE A 174 22.19 21.11 3.42
C ILE A 174 23.11 20.45 4.45
N TYR A 175 22.80 19.21 4.86
CA TYR A 175 23.67 18.47 5.79
C TYR A 175 24.99 18.05 5.13
N GLY A 176 24.96 17.80 3.83
CA GLY A 176 26.13 17.53 3.00
C GLY A 176 26.31 16.04 2.72
N LEU A 177 26.41 15.70 1.43
CA LEU A 177 26.52 14.31 0.97
C LEU A 177 27.74 13.58 1.56
N GLU A 178 28.85 14.29 1.74
CA GLU A 178 30.06 13.70 2.31
C GLU A 178 29.88 13.34 3.79
N ASN A 179 29.21 14.19 4.56
CA ASN A 179 28.89 13.94 5.96
C ASN A 179 27.99 12.70 6.08
N LEU A 180 26.94 12.61 5.25
CA LEU A 180 26.08 11.42 5.19
C LEU A 180 26.88 10.15 4.86
N CYS A 181 27.81 10.22 3.90
CA CYS A 181 28.63 9.05 3.55
C CYS A 181 29.54 8.62 4.69
N GLN A 182 30.12 9.57 5.43
CA GLN A 182 30.97 9.29 6.59
C GLN A 182 30.17 8.66 7.73
N ASP A 183 28.96 9.15 7.99
CA ASP A 183 28.07 8.59 9.02
C ASP A 183 27.66 7.15 8.68
N VAL A 184 27.31 6.89 7.42
CA VAL A 184 26.97 5.53 6.95
C VAL A 184 28.20 4.62 7.00
N GLU A 185 29.38 5.11 6.63
CA GLU A 185 30.64 4.35 6.74
C GLU A 185 30.96 4.03 8.20
N TYR A 186 30.70 4.95 9.13
CA TYR A 186 30.84 4.73 10.57
C TYR A 186 29.85 3.69 11.11
N MET A 187 28.59 3.69 10.66
CA MET A 187 27.57 2.74 11.14
C MET A 187 27.75 1.34 10.54
N VAL A 188 28.07 1.25 9.24
CA VAL A 188 28.12 -0.03 8.49
C VAL A 188 29.55 -0.59 8.41
N GLN A 189 30.56 0.21 8.77
CA GLN A 189 31.99 -0.13 8.68
C GLN A 189 32.42 -0.50 7.25
N ARG A 190 31.78 0.10 6.24
CA ARG A 190 32.09 -0.09 4.81
C ARG A 190 31.90 1.21 4.05
N ARG A 191 32.81 1.48 3.10
CA ARG A 191 32.71 2.64 2.20
C ARG A 191 31.46 2.59 1.34
N VAL A 192 30.80 3.74 1.24
CA VAL A 192 29.66 3.95 0.36
C VAL A 192 30.14 4.04 -1.10
N GLY A 193 29.62 3.16 -1.96
CA GLY A 193 29.97 3.15 -3.38
C GLY A 193 29.47 4.38 -4.15
N LEU A 194 30.05 4.63 -5.32
CA LEU A 194 29.68 5.76 -6.20
C LEU A 194 28.19 5.75 -6.58
N TYR A 195 27.61 4.56 -6.78
CA TYR A 195 26.20 4.38 -7.07
C TYR A 195 25.30 5.09 -6.05
N TRP A 196 25.49 4.83 -4.76
CA TRP A 196 24.69 5.42 -3.68
C TRP A 196 24.88 6.94 -3.58
N ARG A 197 26.11 7.41 -3.80
CA ARG A 197 26.43 8.85 -3.80
C ARG A 197 25.69 9.59 -4.91
N LEU A 198 25.65 9.03 -6.12
CA LEU A 198 24.90 9.60 -7.25
C LEU A 198 23.38 9.51 -7.03
N CYS A 199 22.90 8.40 -6.47
CA CYS A 199 21.50 8.21 -6.15
C CYS A 199 21.00 9.28 -5.17
N TRP A 200 21.64 9.42 -4.01
CA TRP A 200 21.22 10.38 -2.99
C TRP A 200 21.51 11.83 -3.39
N GLY A 201 22.64 12.10 -4.04
CA GLY A 201 23.05 13.46 -4.36
C GLY A 201 22.29 14.10 -5.52
N LEU A 202 21.82 13.30 -6.49
CA LEU A 202 21.24 13.84 -7.74
C LEU A 202 20.03 13.08 -8.24
N ILE A 203 20.10 11.75 -8.38
CA ILE A 203 19.07 10.99 -9.10
C ILE A 203 17.73 11.04 -8.36
N THR A 204 17.72 10.73 -7.05
CA THR A 204 16.51 10.73 -6.24
C THR A 204 15.82 12.09 -6.18
N PRO A 205 16.50 13.21 -5.83
CA PRO A 205 15.82 14.50 -5.76
C PRO A 205 15.29 14.96 -7.13
N VAL A 206 16.05 14.75 -8.22
CA VAL A 206 15.60 15.10 -9.57
C VAL A 206 14.39 14.26 -9.99
N PHE A 207 14.41 12.96 -9.73
CA PHE A 207 13.30 12.07 -10.05
C PHE A 207 12.03 12.44 -9.26
N MET A 208 12.16 12.74 -7.97
CA MET A 208 11.03 13.16 -7.13
C MET A 208 10.42 14.48 -7.61
N ILE A 209 11.25 15.47 -7.96
CA ILE A 209 10.78 16.74 -8.52
C ILE A 209 10.06 16.51 -9.86
N ALA A 210 10.62 15.68 -10.74
CA ALA A 210 10.00 15.39 -12.04
C ALA A 210 8.62 14.73 -11.89
N VAL A 211 8.50 13.74 -11.01
CA VAL A 211 7.22 13.07 -10.71
C VAL A 211 6.21 14.06 -10.10
N PHE A 212 6.64 14.93 -9.20
CA PHE A 212 5.77 15.94 -8.61
C PHE A 212 5.29 16.96 -9.63
N ILE A 213 6.15 17.47 -10.51
CA ILE A 213 5.76 18.37 -11.60
C ILE A 213 4.75 17.68 -12.51
N TYR A 214 4.99 16.42 -12.89
CA TYR A 214 4.05 15.65 -13.69
C TYR A 214 2.69 15.48 -12.99
N SER A 215 2.68 15.20 -11.69
CA SER A 215 1.47 15.12 -10.88
C SER A 215 0.70 16.44 -10.86
N MET A 216 1.39 17.58 -10.71
CA MET A 216 0.80 18.92 -10.75
C MET A 216 0.26 19.28 -12.13
N VAL A 217 0.93 18.89 -13.22
CA VAL A 217 0.44 19.13 -14.60
C VAL A 217 -0.82 18.32 -14.89
N LYS A 218 -0.91 17.10 -14.38
CA LYS A 218 -2.10 16.24 -14.49
C LYS A 218 -3.15 16.49 -13.41
N TYR A 219 -2.94 17.49 -12.56
CA TYR A 219 -3.88 17.79 -11.50
C TYR A 219 -5.24 18.17 -12.10
N GLN A 220 -6.24 17.37 -11.77
CA GLN A 220 -7.64 17.64 -12.02
C GLN A 220 -8.32 17.72 -10.67
N TRP A 221 -9.27 18.65 -10.55
CA TRP A 221 -10.08 18.74 -9.34
C TRP A 221 -10.73 17.38 -9.08
N PRO A 222 -10.74 16.90 -7.82
CA PRO A 222 -11.41 15.65 -7.48
C PRO A 222 -12.89 15.73 -7.88
N THR A 223 -13.26 15.08 -8.98
CA THR A 223 -14.64 14.93 -9.43
C THR A 223 -15.13 13.56 -8.98
N TYR A 224 -16.21 13.55 -8.20
CA TYR A 224 -16.85 12.36 -7.65
C TYR A 224 -18.14 12.05 -8.40
#